data_AF-A0AAV1HWQ1-F1
#
_entry.id   AF-A0AAV1HWQ1-F1
#
_cell.length_a   1.000
_cell.length_b   1.000
_cell.length_c   1.000
_cell.angle_alpha   90.00
_cell.angle_beta   90.00
_cell.angle_gamma   90.00
#
_symmetry.space_group_name_H-M   'P 1'
#
loop_
_entity.id
_entity.type
_entity.pdbx_description
1 polymer ?
#
loop_
_entity_poly.entity_id
_entity_poly.type
_entity_poly.pdbx_seq_one_letter_code
_entity_poly.pdbx_strand_id
1 'polypeptide(L)'
;MLLAAAESLAMLAFLGGLIAAAFNYLGGSTLHLVLQLLWQGSIKVRGISWKPAISAQSSALQQPERIGGHTVFKSDKIIVEGGLANILTGGEFNCVVTQPWLDWSADEAGDSELVKLLKDTGYIKEAKASKHPGRLDHPKGSKLGSASQKAALLKAQWQAEIRAYTARVHLQDGVVDMSEDLGTVVGKDIRVKALVGLSAIRADANERDAPAEDRWYEEVNIPKSSEASSKLKYPIALAAASENVAFELAGWRTSTGLMLRKPILASLQLTPDIASYALGKLSPLLHCAVKLEEGDSITVRMSPVAMHLPADCYALHLEPMKLVLATRGLLHSILGLLNLGKGAGSLSRLEAWTTALQADVYKDGLIVSKRMDIVIGLDAQHGKGVHLAAWGKVDTGRGNAIDMTLGIPAPSLLPLGLTDLPSDYVFMIPMRGTSQHPEVDIVRAGKQLTELVMKQHVSQGLPFIKGLFKNQDKQKAAHDPSSVPPPAQRPFPWETKAAGKGPMVL
;
A
#
# COMPACT_ATOMS: atom_id res chain seq x y z
N MET A 1 3.32 -40.29 -19.70
CA MET A 1 1.88 -40.24 -19.33
C MET A 1 1.67 -40.12 -17.83
N LEU A 2 2.02 -41.12 -16.99
CA LEU A 2 1.98 -40.96 -15.51
C LEU A 2 2.87 -39.82 -15.01
N LEU A 3 3.98 -39.56 -15.71
CA LEU A 3 4.86 -38.41 -15.45
C LEU A 3 4.19 -37.05 -15.79
N ALA A 4 3.44 -36.97 -16.89
CA ALA A 4 2.74 -35.75 -17.31
C ALA A 4 1.50 -35.45 -16.45
N ALA A 5 0.79 -36.50 -16.00
CA ALA A 5 -0.31 -36.36 -15.04
C ALA A 5 0.21 -36.00 -13.63
N ALA A 6 1.36 -36.57 -13.22
CA ALA A 6 2.06 -36.19 -12.00
C ALA A 6 2.63 -34.77 -12.10
N GLU A 7 3.10 -34.33 -13.27
CA GLU A 7 3.56 -32.95 -13.53
C GLU A 7 2.40 -31.96 -13.54
N SER A 8 1.22 -32.30 -14.06
CA SER A 8 0.00 -31.47 -14.03
C SER A 8 -0.66 -31.39 -12.64
N LEU A 9 -0.68 -32.49 -11.87
CA LEU A 9 -1.12 -32.52 -10.46
C LEU A 9 -0.10 -31.86 -9.53
N ALA A 10 1.20 -32.06 -9.78
CA ALA A 10 2.25 -31.28 -9.16
C ALA A 10 2.12 -29.81 -9.57
N MET A 11 1.71 -29.47 -10.80
CA MET A 11 1.45 -28.08 -11.21
C MET A 11 0.28 -27.47 -10.46
N LEU A 12 -0.83 -28.20 -10.24
CA LEU A 12 -2.00 -27.76 -9.46
C LEU A 12 -1.69 -27.56 -7.97
N ALA A 13 -0.93 -28.49 -7.39
CA ALA A 13 -0.35 -28.39 -6.05
C ALA A 13 0.65 -27.23 -5.96
N PHE A 14 1.50 -27.12 -6.96
CA PHE A 14 2.47 -26.04 -7.12
C PHE A 14 1.76 -24.74 -7.41
N LEU A 15 0.51 -24.70 -7.91
CA LEU A 15 -0.40 -23.57 -8.23
C LEU A 15 -1.23 -23.08 -7.03
N GLY A 16 -1.73 -23.96 -6.16
CA GLY A 16 -2.17 -23.55 -4.82
C GLY A 16 -0.97 -23.05 -4.00
N GLY A 17 0.15 -23.76 -4.14
CA GLY A 17 1.49 -23.33 -3.76
C GLY A 17 2.02 -22.16 -4.58
N LEU A 18 1.48 -21.78 -5.75
CA LEU A 18 1.92 -20.70 -6.67
C LEU A 18 0.97 -19.54 -6.58
N ILE A 19 -0.14 -19.64 -5.86
CA ILE A 19 -0.91 -18.51 -5.38
C ILE A 19 -0.27 -18.11 -4.07
N ALA A 20 -0.04 -19.06 -3.17
CA ALA A 20 0.79 -18.87 -1.98
C ALA A 20 2.24 -18.47 -2.29
N ALA A 21 2.83 -19.02 -3.37
CA ALA A 21 4.12 -18.63 -3.90
C ALA A 21 4.01 -17.58 -4.98
N ALA A 22 2.92 -17.26 -5.66
CA ALA A 22 2.86 -15.95 -6.35
C ALA A 22 2.90 -14.89 -5.27
N PHE A 23 2.20 -15.07 -4.16
CA PHE A 23 2.26 -14.22 -2.98
C PHE A 23 3.62 -14.28 -2.23
N ASN A 24 4.32 -15.42 -2.14
CA ASN A 24 5.67 -15.55 -1.53
C ASN A 24 6.87 -15.30 -2.50
N TYR A 25 6.69 -15.49 -3.82
CA TYR A 25 7.72 -15.53 -4.90
C TYR A 25 7.61 -14.34 -5.86
N LEU A 26 6.54 -13.52 -5.80
CA LEU A 26 6.60 -12.07 -6.12
C LEU A 26 7.49 -11.29 -5.09
N GLY A 27 8.21 -12.04 -4.26
CA GLY A 27 8.91 -11.61 -3.08
C GLY A 27 7.91 -11.29 -1.99
N GLY A 28 7.97 -12.04 -0.89
CA GLY A 28 7.35 -11.66 0.39
C GLY A 28 7.84 -10.32 0.96
N SER A 29 8.46 -9.46 0.14
CA SER A 29 8.72 -8.04 0.38
C SER A 29 7.83 -7.13 -0.47
N THR A 30 7.45 -7.46 -1.72
CA THR A 30 6.66 -6.57 -2.61
C THR A 30 5.19 -6.51 -2.23
N LEU A 31 4.56 -7.69 -2.22
CA LEU A 31 3.19 -7.83 -1.78
C LEU A 31 3.14 -7.50 -0.30
N HIS A 32 4.15 -7.92 0.48
CA HIS A 32 4.34 -7.50 1.87
C HIS A 32 4.55 -6.00 2.03
N LEU A 33 4.94 -5.22 1.01
CA LEU A 33 5.03 -3.76 1.09
C LEU A 33 3.69 -3.08 0.82
N VAL A 34 3.00 -3.49 -0.24
CA VAL A 34 1.62 -3.06 -0.56
C VAL A 34 0.70 -3.45 0.58
N LEU A 35 0.93 -4.63 1.14
CA LEU A 35 0.30 -5.10 2.35
C LEU A 35 0.88 -4.42 3.58
N GLN A 36 2.17 -4.16 3.80
CA GLN A 36 2.66 -3.42 5.00
C GLN A 36 2.06 -2.00 5.08
N LEU A 37 1.86 -1.37 3.92
CA LEU A 37 1.13 -0.11 3.80
C LEU A 37 -0.34 -0.26 4.25
N LEU A 38 -0.93 -1.45 4.21
CA LEU A 38 -2.33 -1.76 4.55
C LEU A 38 -2.54 -2.77 5.71
N TRP A 39 -1.50 -3.37 6.29
CA TRP A 39 -1.53 -4.65 7.02
C TRP A 39 -0.27 -4.85 7.89
N GLN A 40 -0.41 -5.53 9.03
CA GLN A 40 0.68 -6.18 9.78
C GLN A 40 0.33 -7.67 9.98
N GLY A 41 0.65 -8.52 9.00
CA GLY A 41 0.47 -9.97 9.13
C GLY A 41 1.32 -10.75 8.13
N SER A 42 1.64 -12.00 8.49
CA SER A 42 2.40 -12.92 7.64
C SER A 42 1.51 -14.06 7.14
N ILE A 43 1.80 -14.56 5.94
CA ILE A 43 1.11 -15.69 5.32
C ILE A 43 1.96 -16.94 5.55
N LYS A 44 1.45 -17.92 6.31
CA LYS A 44 2.04 -19.26 6.39
C LYS A 44 1.20 -20.23 5.55
N VAL A 45 1.84 -20.93 4.62
CA VAL A 45 1.25 -22.07 3.93
C VAL A 45 1.91 -23.34 4.46
N ARG A 46 1.17 -24.11 5.26
CA ARG A 46 1.63 -25.39 5.79
C ARG A 46 1.29 -26.51 4.82
N GLY A 47 2.32 -27.04 4.17
CA GLY A 47 2.41 -28.40 3.66
C GLY A 47 1.33 -28.83 2.65
N ILE A 48 1.72 -28.98 1.39
CA ILE A 48 0.90 -29.66 0.38
C ILE A 48 1.39 -31.11 0.29
N SER A 49 0.61 -32.06 0.82
CA SER A 49 0.91 -33.50 0.71
C SER A 49 -0.02 -34.18 -0.29
N TRP A 50 0.50 -35.10 -1.11
CA TRP A 50 -0.32 -35.95 -1.98
C TRP A 50 0.07 -37.42 -1.86
N LYS A 51 -0.95 -38.29 -1.74
CA LYS A 51 -0.92 -39.72 -2.06
C LYS A 51 -2.25 -40.10 -2.77
N PRO A 52 -2.28 -41.21 -3.53
CA PRO A 52 -2.88 -41.24 -4.86
C PRO A 52 -4.38 -41.54 -4.89
N ALA A 53 -4.93 -41.30 -6.09
CA ALA A 53 -6.29 -41.53 -6.60
C ALA A 53 -7.34 -40.46 -6.23
N ILE A 54 -7.64 -39.60 -7.21
CA ILE A 54 -8.90 -38.84 -7.27
C ILE A 54 -10.06 -39.85 -7.13
N SER A 55 -11.05 -39.55 -6.30
CA SER A 55 -12.38 -40.14 -6.47
C SER A 55 -13.41 -39.12 -5.98
N ALA A 56 -14.01 -38.38 -6.91
CA ALA A 56 -14.94 -37.32 -6.54
C ALA A 56 -16.33 -37.90 -6.20
N GLN A 57 -16.45 -38.44 -4.99
CA GLN A 57 -17.63 -38.37 -4.11
C GLN A 57 -17.35 -39.00 -2.72
N SER A 58 -18.03 -38.43 -1.72
CA SER A 58 -17.92 -38.64 -0.26
C SER A 58 -16.68 -38.04 0.40
N SER A 59 -16.96 -37.10 1.28
CA SER A 59 -15.99 -36.36 2.04
C SER A 59 -16.37 -36.59 3.53
N ALA A 60 -15.42 -36.94 4.42
CA ALA A 60 -15.63 -37.05 5.87
C ALA A 60 -14.44 -36.50 6.68
N LEU A 61 -14.73 -35.91 7.85
CA LEU A 61 -13.78 -35.23 8.75
C LEU A 61 -13.41 -36.20 9.90
N GLN A 62 -12.13 -36.33 10.27
CA GLN A 62 -11.73 -36.97 11.55
C GLN A 62 -11.64 -35.91 12.65
N GLN A 63 -12.23 -36.18 13.82
CA GLN A 63 -12.00 -35.42 15.05
C GLN A 63 -10.87 -36.06 15.87
N PRO A 64 -9.87 -35.29 16.35
CA PRO A 64 -9.10 -35.65 17.52
C PRO A 64 -9.59 -34.85 18.72
N GLU A 65 -10.16 -35.55 19.71
CA GLU A 65 -10.37 -35.01 21.03
C GLU A 65 -9.02 -34.71 21.69
N ARG A 66 -8.89 -33.51 22.30
CA ARG A 66 -7.78 -33.00 23.12
C ARG A 66 -6.57 -32.38 22.38
N ILE A 67 -6.68 -31.07 22.18
CA ILE A 67 -5.62 -30.04 22.30
C ILE A 67 -4.31 -30.33 21.53
N GLY A 68 -4.15 -29.68 20.37
CA GLY A 68 -2.85 -29.32 19.80
C GLY A 68 -2.33 -30.18 18.65
N GLY A 69 -2.92 -30.07 17.44
CA GLY A 69 -2.37 -30.70 16.24
C GLY A 69 -3.25 -30.52 15.00
N HIS A 70 -2.68 -29.94 13.94
CA HIS A 70 -3.29 -29.79 12.63
C HIS A 70 -3.51 -31.15 11.95
N THR A 71 -4.58 -31.34 11.15
CA THR A 71 -4.46 -31.81 9.73
C THR A 71 -5.76 -31.86 8.89
N VAL A 72 -5.62 -31.33 7.66
CA VAL A 72 -5.98 -31.84 6.29
C VAL A 72 -7.41 -31.77 5.71
N PHE A 73 -7.43 -31.07 4.57
CA PHE A 73 -8.33 -30.94 3.40
C PHE A 73 -9.64 -31.73 3.33
N LYS A 74 -10.71 -31.03 2.93
CA LYS A 74 -11.96 -31.65 2.48
C LYS A 74 -12.68 -30.78 1.44
N SER A 75 -12.90 -31.34 0.24
CA SER A 75 -13.62 -30.76 -0.89
C SER A 75 -14.94 -31.53 -1.12
N ASP A 76 -16.01 -30.86 -1.56
CA ASP A 76 -17.27 -31.52 -1.90
C ASP A 76 -17.46 -31.81 -3.41
N LYS A 77 -16.83 -31.05 -4.34
CA LYS A 77 -16.56 -31.58 -5.70
C LYS A 77 -15.49 -30.81 -6.47
N ILE A 78 -14.74 -31.56 -7.27
CA ILE A 78 -13.86 -31.07 -8.34
C ILE A 78 -14.37 -31.69 -9.66
N ILE A 79 -14.64 -30.90 -10.70
CA ILE A 79 -15.02 -31.41 -12.03
C ILE A 79 -13.98 -30.97 -13.05
N VAL A 80 -13.49 -31.96 -13.82
CA VAL A 80 -12.60 -31.76 -14.96
C VAL A 80 -13.41 -31.94 -16.23
N GLU A 81 -13.47 -30.92 -17.08
CA GLU A 81 -14.15 -30.99 -18.39
C GLU A 81 -13.11 -30.99 -19.50
N GLY A 82 -13.08 -32.09 -20.25
CA GLY A 82 -12.19 -32.34 -21.36
C GLY A 82 -12.22 -33.83 -21.70
N GLY A 83 -12.43 -34.19 -22.97
CA GLY A 83 -12.33 -35.58 -23.38
C GLY A 83 -10.94 -36.12 -23.02
N LEU A 84 -10.84 -37.36 -22.53
CA LEU A 84 -9.57 -37.99 -22.16
C LEU A 84 -8.52 -37.84 -23.28
N ALA A 85 -8.95 -37.96 -24.54
CA ALA A 85 -8.11 -37.71 -25.70
C ALA A 85 -7.52 -36.28 -25.73
N ASN A 86 -8.30 -35.24 -25.43
CA ASN A 86 -7.82 -33.85 -25.39
C ASN A 86 -6.81 -33.64 -24.25
N ILE A 87 -7.04 -34.23 -23.08
CA ILE A 87 -6.07 -34.15 -21.98
C ILE A 87 -4.76 -34.86 -22.35
N LEU A 88 -4.85 -35.99 -23.06
CA LEU A 88 -3.69 -36.79 -23.46
C LEU A 88 -2.90 -36.23 -24.65
N THR A 89 -3.53 -35.42 -25.51
CA THR A 89 -2.86 -34.74 -26.63
C THR A 89 -2.35 -33.34 -26.29
N GLY A 90 -2.51 -32.89 -25.05
CA GLY A 90 -2.14 -31.53 -24.63
C GLY A 90 -3.13 -30.46 -25.08
N GLY A 91 -4.36 -30.85 -25.42
CA GLY A 91 -5.47 -29.94 -25.65
C GLY A 91 -5.96 -29.27 -24.36
N GLU A 92 -6.78 -28.23 -24.53
CA GLU A 92 -7.32 -27.46 -23.41
C GLU A 92 -8.22 -28.31 -22.51
N PHE A 93 -8.10 -28.13 -21.20
CA PHE A 93 -8.98 -28.76 -20.21
C PHE A 93 -9.32 -27.77 -19.08
N ASN A 94 -10.56 -27.87 -18.59
CA ASN A 94 -11.09 -27.04 -17.51
C ASN A 94 -11.10 -27.84 -16.21
N CYS A 95 -10.67 -27.25 -15.10
CA CYS A 95 -10.78 -27.81 -13.76
C CYS A 95 -11.51 -26.81 -12.86
N VAL A 96 -12.64 -27.21 -12.28
CA VAL A 96 -13.42 -26.40 -11.33
C VAL A 96 -13.28 -27.01 -9.94
N VAL A 97 -12.84 -26.21 -8.96
CA VAL A 97 -12.76 -26.57 -7.53
C VAL A 97 -13.76 -25.72 -6.76
N THR A 98 -14.75 -26.35 -6.12
CA THR A 98 -15.71 -25.66 -5.25
C THR A 98 -15.39 -25.87 -3.77
N GLN A 99 -15.66 -24.83 -2.97
CA GLN A 99 -15.35 -24.76 -1.53
C GLN A 99 -13.86 -24.93 -1.18
N PRO A 100 -12.93 -24.18 -1.79
CA PRO A 100 -11.55 -24.17 -1.30
C PRO A 100 -11.50 -23.45 0.06
N TRP A 101 -11.11 -24.18 1.11
CA TRP A 101 -10.82 -23.60 2.43
C TRP A 101 -9.34 -23.22 2.49
N LEU A 102 -9.05 -21.96 2.82
CA LEU A 102 -7.71 -21.49 3.15
C LEU A 102 -7.68 -21.13 4.63
N ASP A 103 -7.06 -21.99 5.44
CA ASP A 103 -6.91 -21.75 6.88
C ASP A 103 -5.75 -20.76 7.13
N TRP A 104 -6.06 -19.60 7.72
CA TRP A 104 -5.12 -18.54 8.07
C TRP A 104 -5.20 -18.27 9.57
N SER A 105 -4.06 -18.34 10.25
CA SER A 105 -3.96 -18.03 11.69
C SER A 105 -2.74 -17.14 11.96
N ALA A 106 -2.93 -16.05 12.70
CA ALA A 106 -1.86 -15.19 13.20
C ALA A 106 -1.81 -15.24 14.74
N ASP A 107 -0.63 -15.56 15.31
CA ASP A 107 -0.38 -15.53 16.75
C ASP A 107 1.06 -15.09 17.10
N GLU A 108 1.26 -14.61 18.34
CA GLU A 108 2.56 -14.17 18.90
C GLU A 108 3.59 -15.32 19.02
N ALA A 109 3.18 -16.58 18.87
CA ALA A 109 4.07 -17.75 18.89
C ALA A 109 4.84 -17.95 17.57
N GLY A 110 4.45 -17.22 16.51
CA GLY A 110 5.08 -17.23 15.18
C GLY A 110 6.56 -16.81 15.13
N ASP A 111 7.07 -16.15 16.17
CA ASP A 111 8.45 -15.67 16.28
C ASP A 111 9.50 -16.78 16.44
N SER A 112 9.14 -17.94 17.00
CA SER A 112 10.13 -18.98 17.35
C SER A 112 10.60 -19.85 16.17
N GLU A 113 9.72 -20.13 15.20
CA GLU A 113 10.07 -20.95 14.02
C GLU A 113 10.73 -20.14 12.91
N LEU A 114 10.39 -18.85 12.79
CA LEU A 114 11.06 -17.95 11.86
C LEU A 114 12.51 -17.70 12.30
N VAL A 115 12.76 -17.49 13.59
CA VAL A 115 14.13 -17.39 14.13
C VAL A 115 14.91 -18.68 13.89
N LYS A 116 14.28 -19.86 13.94
CA LYS A 116 14.91 -21.14 13.61
C LYS A 116 15.24 -21.25 12.11
N LEU A 117 14.29 -20.92 11.23
CA LEU A 117 14.50 -20.93 9.77
C LEU A 117 15.54 -19.88 9.31
N LEU A 118 15.56 -18.71 9.95
CA LEU A 118 16.53 -17.63 9.68
C LEU A 118 17.93 -17.95 10.24
N LYS A 119 18.04 -18.76 11.30
CA LYS A 119 19.30 -19.35 11.76
C LYS A 119 19.80 -20.43 10.80
N ASP A 120 18.90 -21.31 10.34
CA ASP A 120 19.24 -22.44 9.46
C ASP A 120 19.61 -21.99 8.04
N THR A 121 19.06 -20.86 7.58
CA THR A 121 19.40 -20.22 6.28
C THR A 121 20.56 -19.23 6.37
N GLY A 122 21.17 -19.06 7.55
CA GLY A 122 22.38 -18.26 7.76
C GLY A 122 22.17 -16.73 7.78
N TYR A 123 20.92 -16.26 7.80
CA TYR A 123 20.58 -14.83 7.83
C TYR A 123 20.78 -14.17 9.20
N ILE A 124 20.82 -14.96 10.28
CA ILE A 124 21.17 -14.49 11.64
C ILE A 124 22.38 -15.31 12.13
N LYS A 125 23.55 -14.66 12.32
CA LYS A 125 24.71 -15.30 12.96
C LYS A 125 24.58 -15.20 14.47
N GLU A 126 24.69 -16.32 15.18
CA GLU A 126 24.70 -16.33 16.63
C GLU A 126 25.93 -15.58 17.18
N ALA A 127 25.69 -14.58 18.02
CA ALA A 127 26.72 -14.07 18.92
C ALA A 127 27.08 -15.19 19.90
N LYS A 128 28.29 -15.74 19.81
CA LYS A 128 28.79 -16.76 20.74
C LYS A 128 28.91 -16.16 22.15
N ALA A 129 27.93 -16.40 23.00
CA ALA A 129 28.03 -16.10 24.42
C ALA A 129 28.66 -17.28 25.18
N SER A 130 29.87 -17.04 25.65
CA SER A 130 30.56 -17.57 26.84
C SER A 130 29.84 -18.67 27.66
N LYS A 131 30.56 -19.79 27.85
CA LYS A 131 30.22 -20.91 28.74
C LYS A 131 30.34 -20.52 30.22
N HIS A 132 29.25 -20.05 30.85
CA HIS A 132 29.05 -20.25 32.29
C HIS A 132 27.57 -20.40 32.62
N PRO A 133 27.12 -21.55 33.16
CA PRO A 133 25.73 -21.73 33.58
C PRO A 133 25.55 -21.16 34.99
N GLY A 134 25.17 -19.89 35.07
CA GLY A 134 24.66 -19.26 36.29
C GLY A 134 23.16 -19.48 36.42
N ARG A 135 22.77 -20.29 37.42
CA ARG A 135 21.42 -20.52 37.93
C ARG A 135 20.59 -19.23 37.99
N LEU A 136 19.45 -19.20 37.30
CA LEU A 136 18.46 -18.13 37.40
C LEU A 136 17.19 -18.69 38.02
N ASP A 137 16.87 -18.16 39.19
CA ASP A 137 15.63 -18.42 39.91
C ASP A 137 14.44 -17.83 39.15
N HIS A 138 13.38 -18.62 39.01
CA HIS A 138 12.10 -18.16 38.45
C HIS A 138 11.40 -17.23 39.45
N PRO A 139 11.06 -15.98 39.09
CA PRO A 139 10.16 -15.18 39.91
C PRO A 139 8.73 -15.70 39.77
N LYS A 140 8.17 -16.13 40.91
CA LYS A 140 6.74 -16.43 41.04
C LYS A 140 5.93 -15.13 40.97
N GLY A 141 5.00 -15.08 40.02
CA GLY A 141 3.74 -14.37 40.20
C GLY A 141 3.64 -12.98 39.58
N SER A 142 3.14 -12.91 38.35
CA SER A 142 2.22 -11.84 37.94
C SER A 142 1.01 -12.46 37.26
N LYS A 143 -0.14 -12.37 37.92
CA LYS A 143 -1.46 -12.64 37.31
C LYS A 143 -1.83 -11.42 36.47
N LEU A 144 -1.32 -11.32 35.25
CA LEU A 144 -1.86 -10.39 34.27
C LEU A 144 -2.94 -11.14 33.48
N GLY A 145 -4.19 -10.98 33.92
CA GLY A 145 -5.35 -11.42 33.15
C GLY A 145 -5.60 -10.43 32.01
N SER A 146 -4.86 -10.55 30.91
CA SER A 146 -5.32 -9.98 29.65
C SER A 146 -6.39 -10.94 29.11
N ALA A 147 -7.66 -10.53 29.21
CA ALA A 147 -8.70 -11.12 28.40
C ALA A 147 -8.30 -10.86 26.94
N SER A 148 -7.72 -11.86 26.28
CA SER A 148 -7.47 -11.83 24.85
C SER A 148 -8.83 -11.70 24.18
N GLN A 149 -9.19 -10.46 23.84
CA GLN A 149 -10.37 -10.16 23.05
C GLN A 149 -10.12 -10.82 21.71
N LYS A 150 -10.84 -11.92 21.46
CA LYS A 150 -10.78 -12.65 20.20
C LYS A 150 -11.17 -11.66 19.11
N ALA A 151 -10.19 -11.21 18.32
CA ALA A 151 -10.44 -10.27 17.23
C ALA A 151 -11.52 -10.86 16.33
N ALA A 152 -12.54 -10.07 16.00
CA ALA A 152 -13.59 -10.51 15.09
C ALA A 152 -12.95 -10.82 13.73
N LEU A 153 -13.25 -12.02 13.20
CA LEU A 153 -12.85 -12.41 11.86
C LEU A 153 -14.00 -12.13 10.90
N LEU A 154 -13.69 -11.46 9.80
CA LEU A 154 -14.60 -11.24 8.69
C LEU A 154 -14.41 -12.36 7.66
N LYS A 155 -15.51 -12.96 7.22
CA LYS A 155 -15.52 -13.95 6.14
C LYS A 155 -15.68 -13.24 4.80
N ALA A 156 -14.67 -13.33 3.95
CA ALA A 156 -14.75 -12.88 2.57
C ALA A 156 -14.91 -14.08 1.63
N GLN A 157 -15.81 -13.96 0.67
CA GLN A 157 -15.88 -14.85 -0.47
C GLN A 157 -14.73 -14.55 -1.41
N TRP A 158 -14.14 -15.60 -1.99
CA TRP A 158 -13.15 -15.42 -3.03
C TRP A 158 -13.34 -16.40 -4.18
N GLN A 159 -12.98 -15.92 -5.36
CA GLN A 159 -12.97 -16.66 -6.60
C GLN A 159 -11.61 -16.45 -7.26
N ALA A 160 -11.12 -17.46 -7.95
CA ALA A 160 -9.93 -17.30 -8.77
C ALA A 160 -10.03 -18.04 -10.09
N GLU A 161 -9.43 -17.45 -11.11
CA GLU A 161 -9.22 -18.05 -12.41
C GLU A 161 -7.72 -18.06 -12.70
N ILE A 162 -7.17 -19.22 -13.03
CA ILE A 162 -5.79 -19.35 -13.45
C ILE A 162 -5.75 -20.02 -14.81
N ARG A 163 -5.18 -19.33 -15.79
CA ARG A 163 -4.88 -19.88 -17.11
C ARG A 163 -3.38 -20.01 -17.26
N ALA A 164 -2.90 -21.23 -17.38
CA ALA A 164 -1.47 -21.50 -17.51
C ALA A 164 -1.26 -22.46 -18.67
N TYR A 165 -0.60 -21.98 -19.73
CA TYR A 165 -0.34 -22.76 -20.95
C TYR A 165 -1.62 -23.32 -21.58
N THR A 166 -1.94 -24.59 -21.32
CA THR A 166 -3.13 -25.33 -21.81
C THR A 166 -4.13 -25.66 -20.70
N ALA A 167 -3.81 -25.33 -19.45
CA ALA A 167 -4.65 -25.60 -18.29
C ALA A 167 -5.44 -24.36 -17.87
N ARG A 168 -6.72 -24.57 -17.56
CA ARG A 168 -7.59 -23.56 -16.96
C ARG A 168 -8.15 -24.07 -15.63
N VAL A 169 -7.90 -23.33 -14.56
CA VAL A 169 -8.32 -23.66 -13.20
C VAL A 169 -9.26 -22.57 -12.70
N HIS A 170 -10.46 -22.97 -12.28
CA HIS A 170 -11.46 -22.11 -11.65
C HIS A 170 -11.64 -22.53 -10.20
N LEU A 171 -11.45 -21.58 -9.29
CA LEU A 171 -11.74 -21.70 -7.87
C LEU A 171 -13.00 -20.88 -7.60
N GLN A 172 -14.07 -21.54 -7.13
CA GLN A 172 -15.37 -20.92 -6.88
C GLN A 172 -15.81 -21.17 -5.44
N ASP A 173 -16.58 -20.22 -4.90
CA ASP A 173 -17.16 -20.27 -3.55
C ASP A 173 -16.11 -20.51 -2.46
N GLY A 174 -14.91 -19.97 -2.66
CA GLY A 174 -13.89 -19.97 -1.63
C GLY A 174 -14.26 -19.01 -0.51
N VAL A 175 -13.84 -19.33 0.71
CA VAL A 175 -13.98 -18.42 1.85
C VAL A 175 -12.62 -18.20 2.47
N VAL A 176 -12.29 -16.94 2.72
CA VAL A 176 -11.09 -16.50 3.46
C VAL A 176 -11.55 -15.78 4.71
N ASP A 177 -11.10 -16.25 5.87
CA ASP A 177 -11.21 -15.50 7.11
C ASP A 177 -10.12 -14.42 7.12
N MET A 178 -10.49 -13.17 7.39
CA MET A 178 -9.59 -12.03 7.47
C MET A 178 -9.88 -11.18 8.70
N SER A 179 -8.93 -10.32 9.11
CA SER A 179 -9.19 -9.34 10.15
C SER A 179 -10.27 -8.34 9.69
N GLU A 180 -11.02 -7.79 10.64
CA GLU A 180 -12.06 -6.79 10.36
C GLU A 180 -11.51 -5.56 9.61
N ASP A 181 -10.33 -5.08 9.99
CA ASP A 181 -9.66 -3.96 9.31
C ASP A 181 -9.37 -4.29 7.83
N LEU A 182 -8.84 -5.49 7.56
CA LEU A 182 -8.54 -5.91 6.19
C LEU A 182 -9.82 -6.12 5.37
N GLY A 183 -10.84 -6.71 6.01
CA GLY A 183 -12.17 -6.87 5.41
C GLY A 183 -12.82 -5.56 5.03
N THR A 184 -12.59 -4.51 5.82
CA THR A 184 -13.11 -3.17 5.55
C THR A 184 -12.37 -2.51 4.37
N VAL A 185 -11.06 -2.73 4.26
CA VAL A 185 -10.24 -2.18 3.17
C VAL A 185 -10.43 -2.93 1.85
N VAL A 186 -10.50 -4.26 1.86
CA VAL A 186 -10.59 -5.07 0.64
C VAL A 186 -12.05 -5.27 0.22
N GLY A 187 -12.94 -5.47 1.20
CA GLY A 187 -14.33 -5.87 0.97
C GLY A 187 -14.53 -7.38 1.09
N LYS A 188 -15.78 -7.81 0.86
CA LYS A 188 -16.22 -9.19 1.10
C LYS A 188 -16.04 -10.12 -0.09
N ASP A 189 -15.93 -9.59 -1.29
CA ASP A 189 -15.84 -10.38 -2.51
C ASP A 189 -14.48 -10.15 -3.17
N ILE A 190 -13.66 -11.20 -3.28
CA ILE A 190 -12.33 -11.13 -3.88
C ILE A 190 -12.30 -11.98 -5.15
N ARG A 191 -11.84 -11.43 -6.25
CA ARG A 191 -11.68 -12.12 -7.53
C ARG A 191 -10.24 -12.00 -7.98
N VAL A 192 -9.60 -13.12 -8.26
CA VAL A 192 -8.20 -13.16 -8.73
C VAL A 192 -8.15 -13.80 -10.11
N LYS A 193 -7.39 -13.21 -11.02
CA LYS A 193 -7.13 -13.78 -12.33
C LYS A 193 -5.64 -13.81 -12.60
N ALA A 194 -5.10 -14.99 -12.88
CA ALA A 194 -3.70 -15.18 -13.21
C ALA A 194 -3.57 -15.81 -14.60
N LEU A 195 -2.78 -15.18 -15.47
CA LEU A 195 -2.47 -15.65 -16.81
C LEU A 195 -0.97 -15.92 -16.88
N VAL A 196 -0.59 -17.14 -17.24
CA VAL A 196 0.80 -17.59 -17.27
C VAL A 196 1.11 -18.17 -18.64
N GLY A 197 2.12 -17.59 -19.29
CA GLY A 197 2.56 -17.99 -20.61
C GLY A 197 1.84 -17.25 -21.74
N LEU A 198 2.45 -17.30 -22.92
CA LEU A 198 2.04 -16.54 -24.10
C LEU A 198 0.67 -16.96 -24.63
N SER A 199 0.34 -18.25 -24.60
CA SER A 199 -0.95 -18.79 -25.05
C SER A 199 -2.10 -18.25 -24.21
N ALA A 200 -1.98 -18.31 -22.88
CA ALA A 200 -3.01 -17.85 -21.95
C ALA A 200 -3.31 -16.35 -22.10
N ILE A 201 -2.26 -15.53 -22.24
CA ILE A 201 -2.41 -14.08 -22.38
C ILE A 201 -3.00 -13.73 -23.76
N ARG A 202 -2.60 -14.42 -24.83
CA ARG A 202 -3.20 -14.24 -26.18
C ARG A 202 -4.67 -14.60 -26.21
N ALA A 203 -5.03 -15.76 -25.64
CA ALA A 203 -6.41 -16.22 -25.57
C ALA A 203 -7.28 -15.19 -24.83
N ASP A 204 -6.79 -14.71 -23.69
CA ASP A 204 -7.50 -13.71 -22.90
C ASP A 204 -7.63 -12.34 -23.60
N ALA A 205 -6.59 -11.88 -24.30
CA ALA A 205 -6.64 -10.65 -25.08
C ALA A 205 -7.60 -10.74 -26.26
N ASN A 206 -7.66 -11.90 -26.93
CA ASN A 206 -8.60 -12.14 -28.03
C ASN A 206 -10.05 -12.23 -27.53
N GLU A 207 -10.30 -12.87 -26.39
CA GLU A 207 -11.64 -12.94 -25.78
C GLU A 207 -12.19 -11.56 -25.40
N ARG A 208 -11.30 -10.63 -25.02
CA ARG A 208 -11.66 -9.26 -24.61
C ARG A 208 -11.67 -8.25 -25.77
N ASP A 209 -11.33 -8.68 -26.99
CA ASP A 209 -11.05 -7.80 -28.12
C ASP A 209 -10.09 -6.65 -27.73
N ALA A 210 -9.01 -7.00 -27.03
CA ALA A 210 -8.12 -6.01 -26.43
C ALA A 210 -7.40 -5.18 -27.52
N PRO A 211 -7.27 -3.85 -27.31
CA PRO A 211 -6.62 -2.96 -28.26
C PRO A 211 -5.15 -3.35 -28.47
N ALA A 212 -4.56 -2.90 -29.59
CA ALA A 212 -3.19 -3.27 -29.95
C ALA A 212 -2.16 -2.92 -28.87
N GLU A 213 -2.38 -1.84 -28.13
CA GLU A 213 -1.54 -1.42 -26.99
C GLU A 213 -1.54 -2.42 -25.82
N ASP A 214 -2.56 -3.27 -25.70
CA ASP A 214 -2.62 -4.34 -24.70
C ASP A 214 -2.00 -5.65 -25.18
N ARG A 215 -1.51 -5.74 -26.42
CA ARG A 215 -0.85 -6.91 -27.00
C ARG A 215 0.67 -6.90 -26.80
N TRP A 216 1.10 -6.62 -25.58
CA TRP A 216 2.50 -6.43 -25.20
C TRP A 216 3.39 -7.67 -25.23
N TYR A 217 2.75 -8.82 -25.34
CA TYR A 217 3.40 -10.12 -25.40
C TYR A 217 3.82 -10.49 -26.84
N GLU A 218 3.52 -9.65 -27.83
CA GLU A 218 4.00 -9.82 -29.20
C GLU A 218 5.51 -9.59 -29.30
N GLU A 219 6.19 -10.32 -30.20
CA GLU A 219 7.67 -10.38 -30.24
C GLU A 219 8.36 -9.02 -30.36
N VAL A 220 7.74 -8.09 -31.08
CA VAL A 220 8.23 -6.72 -31.27
C VAL A 220 8.34 -5.97 -29.93
N ASN A 221 7.56 -6.37 -28.92
CA ASN A 221 7.46 -5.71 -27.63
C ASN A 221 8.21 -6.46 -26.52
N ILE A 222 8.95 -7.53 -26.83
CA ILE A 222 9.73 -8.26 -25.82
C ILE A 222 10.98 -7.44 -25.46
N PRO A 223 11.13 -7.02 -24.20
CA PRO A 223 12.30 -6.27 -23.76
C PRO A 223 13.57 -7.07 -23.97
N LYS A 224 14.61 -6.41 -24.48
CA LYS A 224 15.94 -7.02 -24.62
C LYS A 224 16.46 -7.36 -23.21
N SER A 225 17.03 -8.55 -23.06
CA SER A 225 17.66 -8.95 -21.80
C SER A 225 18.79 -7.97 -21.47
N SER A 226 18.78 -7.43 -20.26
CA SER A 226 19.87 -6.63 -19.67
C SER A 226 20.50 -7.39 -18.51
N GLU A 227 21.67 -6.93 -18.04
CA GLU A 227 22.29 -7.46 -16.82
C GLU A 227 21.32 -7.41 -15.62
N ALA A 228 20.50 -6.36 -15.54
CA ALA A 228 19.52 -6.19 -14.47
C ALA A 228 18.28 -7.10 -14.63
N SER A 229 17.80 -7.35 -15.85
CA SER A 229 16.55 -8.10 -16.05
C SER A 229 16.71 -9.60 -15.94
N SER A 230 17.93 -10.13 -16.10
CA SER A 230 18.22 -11.55 -16.31
C SER A 230 17.46 -12.15 -17.51
N LYS A 231 17.62 -13.46 -17.78
CA LYS A 231 16.99 -14.14 -18.92
C LYS A 231 15.48 -14.24 -18.71
N LEU A 232 14.71 -13.71 -19.66
CA LEU A 232 13.24 -13.83 -19.68
C LEU A 232 12.83 -15.28 -19.90
N LYS A 233 11.82 -15.74 -19.16
CA LYS A 233 11.29 -17.11 -19.22
C LYS A 233 9.92 -17.15 -19.91
N TYR A 234 8.93 -16.46 -19.34
CA TYR A 234 7.56 -16.44 -19.86
C TYR A 234 6.80 -15.22 -19.35
N PRO A 235 5.81 -14.70 -20.10
CA PRO A 235 4.99 -13.60 -19.65
C PRO A 235 3.99 -14.05 -18.58
N ILE A 236 3.65 -13.13 -17.66
CA ILE A 236 2.66 -13.31 -16.61
C ILE A 236 1.79 -12.05 -16.55
N ALA A 237 0.48 -12.23 -16.39
CA ALA A 237 -0.43 -11.17 -15.97
C ALA A 237 -1.21 -11.63 -14.73
N LEU A 238 -1.37 -10.74 -13.76
CA LEU A 238 -2.14 -10.94 -12.54
C LEU A 238 -3.10 -9.76 -12.40
N ALA A 239 -4.36 -10.05 -12.19
CA ALA A 239 -5.35 -9.07 -11.79
C ALA A 239 -6.03 -9.56 -10.52
N ALA A 240 -6.34 -8.64 -9.62
CA ALA A 240 -7.20 -8.88 -8.48
C ALA A 240 -8.24 -7.77 -8.41
N ALA A 241 -9.47 -8.10 -8.11
CA ALA A 241 -10.54 -7.14 -7.94
C ALA A 241 -11.38 -7.54 -6.72
N SER A 242 -11.84 -6.54 -6.00
CA SER A 242 -12.71 -6.66 -4.84
C SER A 242 -13.66 -5.48 -4.79
N GLU A 243 -14.52 -5.41 -3.77
CA GLU A 243 -15.45 -4.29 -3.63
C GLU A 243 -14.70 -2.95 -3.60
N ASN A 244 -13.60 -2.88 -2.85
CA ASN A 244 -12.90 -1.63 -2.58
C ASN A 244 -11.53 -1.52 -3.25
N VAL A 245 -10.98 -2.62 -3.78
CA VAL A 245 -9.63 -2.64 -4.36
C VAL A 245 -9.63 -3.39 -5.68
N ALA A 246 -9.14 -2.75 -6.74
CA ALA A 246 -8.71 -3.41 -7.96
C ALA A 246 -7.20 -3.22 -8.15
N PHE A 247 -6.52 -4.23 -8.68
CA PHE A 247 -5.08 -4.25 -8.89
C PHE A 247 -4.76 -5.00 -10.17
N GLU A 248 -3.80 -4.49 -10.92
CA GLU A 248 -3.25 -5.13 -12.10
C GLU A 248 -1.73 -5.10 -12.11
N LEU A 249 -1.15 -6.22 -12.55
CA LEU A 249 0.27 -6.39 -12.75
C LEU A 249 0.51 -7.26 -13.98
N ALA A 250 1.43 -6.84 -14.84
CA ALA A 250 1.79 -7.58 -16.04
C ALA A 250 3.29 -7.43 -16.32
N GLY A 251 3.91 -8.51 -16.78
CA GLY A 251 5.34 -8.52 -17.04
C GLY A 251 5.88 -9.89 -17.46
N TRP A 252 7.19 -10.06 -17.35
CA TRP A 252 7.89 -11.29 -17.71
C TRP A 252 8.58 -11.89 -16.49
N ARG A 253 8.32 -13.18 -16.26
CA ARG A 253 9.09 -13.97 -15.32
C ARG A 253 10.53 -14.06 -15.83
N THR A 254 11.48 -13.81 -14.96
CA THR A 254 12.91 -13.87 -15.28
C THR A 254 13.57 -15.04 -14.55
N SER A 255 14.91 -15.11 -14.41
CA SER A 255 15.50 -16.10 -13.50
C SER A 255 15.42 -15.61 -12.05
N THR A 256 15.58 -14.31 -11.82
CA THR A 256 15.70 -13.69 -10.49
C THR A 256 14.39 -13.15 -9.93
N GLY A 257 13.38 -12.89 -10.78
CA GLY A 257 12.14 -12.30 -10.29
C GLY A 257 11.08 -12.06 -11.38
N LEU A 258 10.31 -10.99 -11.24
CA LEU A 258 9.33 -10.56 -12.25
C LEU A 258 9.70 -9.17 -12.76
N MET A 259 9.95 -9.05 -14.06
CA MET A 259 10.15 -7.75 -14.69
C MET A 259 8.82 -7.22 -15.20
N LEU A 260 8.37 -6.11 -14.64
CA LEU A 260 7.12 -5.45 -14.97
C LEU A 260 7.20 -4.73 -16.31
N ARG A 261 6.12 -4.83 -17.09
CA ARG A 261 5.94 -4.08 -18.34
C ARG A 261 5.53 -2.64 -18.05
N LYS A 262 4.53 -2.48 -17.19
CA LYS A 262 4.00 -1.20 -16.72
C LYS A 262 4.05 -1.17 -15.20
N PRO A 263 4.09 0.03 -14.59
CA PRO A 263 3.90 0.17 -13.16
C PRO A 263 2.64 -0.55 -12.70
N ILE A 264 2.69 -1.05 -11.47
CA ILE A 264 1.53 -1.63 -10.82
C ILE A 264 0.46 -0.55 -10.73
N LEU A 265 -0.73 -0.86 -11.20
CA LEU A 265 -1.89 0.02 -11.08
C LEU A 265 -2.83 -0.59 -10.07
N ALA A 266 -3.22 0.19 -9.07
CA ALA A 266 -4.29 -0.15 -8.15
C ALA A 266 -5.34 0.96 -8.16
N SER A 267 -6.60 0.58 -8.07
CA SER A 267 -7.74 1.48 -7.88
C SER A 267 -8.35 1.17 -6.52
N LEU A 268 -8.47 2.18 -5.67
CA LEU A 268 -8.97 2.07 -4.30
C LEU A 268 -10.26 2.88 -4.18
N GLN A 269 -11.38 2.26 -3.86
CA GLN A 269 -12.58 3.03 -3.51
C GLN A 269 -12.32 3.79 -2.21
N LEU A 270 -12.53 5.10 -2.19
CA LEU A 270 -12.24 5.88 -0.98
C LEU A 270 -13.35 5.68 0.04
N THR A 271 -13.08 4.89 1.07
CA THR A 271 -13.86 4.84 2.31
C THR A 271 -13.16 5.64 3.41
N PRO A 272 -13.87 6.09 4.47
CA PRO A 272 -13.23 6.74 5.62
C PRO A 272 -12.14 5.88 6.26
N ASP A 273 -12.30 4.56 6.27
CA ASP A 273 -11.32 3.63 6.82
C ASP A 273 -10.08 3.53 5.93
N ILE A 274 -10.25 3.46 4.61
CA ILE A 274 -9.12 3.49 3.66
C ILE A 274 -8.37 4.83 3.75
N ALA A 275 -9.07 5.95 3.89
CA ALA A 275 -8.45 7.25 4.12
C ALA A 275 -7.60 7.25 5.39
N SER A 276 -8.17 6.75 6.50
CA SER A 276 -7.52 6.69 7.80
C SER A 276 -6.27 5.79 7.79
N TYR A 277 -6.39 4.58 7.22
CA TYR A 277 -5.36 3.55 7.26
C TYR A 277 -4.29 3.68 6.17
N ALA A 278 -4.68 4.03 4.94
CA ALA A 278 -3.75 4.09 3.81
C ALA A 278 -3.23 5.52 3.59
N LEU A 279 -4.13 6.49 3.40
CA LEU A 279 -3.72 7.86 3.06
C LEU A 279 -3.07 8.57 4.24
N GLY A 280 -3.54 8.31 5.47
CA GLY A 280 -2.94 8.87 6.70
C GLY A 280 -1.46 8.50 6.88
N LYS A 281 -1.02 7.33 6.42
CA LYS A 281 0.39 6.91 6.44
C LYS A 281 1.25 7.68 5.43
N LEU A 282 0.65 8.11 4.32
CA LEU A 282 1.35 8.88 3.29
C LEU A 282 1.39 10.37 3.65
N SER A 283 0.30 10.88 4.22
CA SER A 283 0.20 12.25 4.72
C SER A 283 -0.83 12.35 5.86
N PRO A 284 -0.44 12.81 7.06
CA PRO A 284 -1.35 13.01 8.18
C PRO A 284 -2.52 13.96 7.89
N LEU A 285 -2.37 14.86 6.90
CA LEU A 285 -3.45 15.76 6.47
C LEU A 285 -4.62 15.01 5.82
N LEU A 286 -4.38 13.83 5.26
CA LEU A 286 -5.39 13.02 4.57
C LEU A 286 -6.13 12.05 5.49
N HIS A 287 -5.69 11.90 6.74
CA HIS A 287 -6.33 11.03 7.74
C HIS A 287 -7.79 11.43 8.03
N CYS A 288 -8.16 12.69 7.77
CA CYS A 288 -9.52 13.19 7.95
C CYS A 288 -10.36 13.16 6.67
N ALA A 289 -9.89 12.57 5.58
CA ALA A 289 -10.69 12.46 4.36
C ALA A 289 -11.89 11.51 4.57
N VAL A 290 -13.06 11.97 4.15
CA VAL A 290 -14.34 11.24 4.33
C VAL A 290 -14.88 10.75 3.00
N LYS A 291 -14.64 11.49 1.91
CA LYS A 291 -15.21 11.23 0.59
C LYS A 291 -14.36 11.88 -0.52
N LEU A 292 -14.43 11.34 -1.74
CA LEU A 292 -14.00 11.99 -2.99
C LEU A 292 -15.12 12.87 -3.56
N GLU A 293 -14.80 14.10 -3.97
CA GLU A 293 -15.75 14.98 -4.67
C GLU A 293 -15.95 14.58 -6.13
N GLU A 294 -14.87 14.17 -6.81
CA GLU A 294 -14.89 13.71 -8.19
C GLU A 294 -14.48 12.22 -8.26
N GLY A 295 -15.40 11.38 -8.74
CA GLY A 295 -15.20 9.93 -8.85
C GLY A 295 -15.33 9.17 -7.52
N ASP A 296 -15.25 7.84 -7.62
CA ASP A 296 -15.43 6.94 -6.47
C ASP A 296 -14.14 6.23 -6.07
N SER A 297 -13.07 6.38 -6.85
CA SER A 297 -11.81 5.67 -6.62
C SER A 297 -10.55 6.51 -6.80
N ILE A 298 -9.51 6.15 -6.06
CA ILE A 298 -8.16 6.68 -6.12
C ILE A 298 -7.31 5.73 -6.95
N THR A 299 -6.68 6.25 -8.00
CA THR A 299 -5.69 5.49 -8.76
C THR A 299 -4.32 5.65 -8.12
N VAL A 300 -3.73 4.52 -7.71
CA VAL A 300 -2.38 4.40 -7.19
C VAL A 300 -1.50 3.73 -8.24
N ARG A 301 -0.44 4.41 -8.64
CA ARG A 301 0.60 3.88 -9.50
C ARG A 301 1.84 3.56 -8.65
N MET A 302 2.28 2.32 -8.68
CA MET A 302 3.46 1.86 -7.96
C MET A 302 4.53 1.33 -8.92
N SER A 303 5.69 1.97 -8.91
CA SER A 303 6.81 1.63 -9.79
C SER A 303 7.97 1.09 -8.97
N PRO A 304 8.28 -0.21 -9.02
CA PRO A 304 9.48 -0.74 -8.37
C PRO A 304 10.73 -0.20 -9.06
N VAL A 305 11.83 -0.06 -8.30
CA VAL A 305 13.13 0.29 -8.88
C VAL A 305 13.49 -0.69 -10.01
N ALA A 306 13.95 -0.14 -11.13
CA ALA A 306 14.26 -0.88 -12.36
C ALA A 306 13.10 -1.74 -12.93
N MET A 307 11.87 -1.49 -12.49
CA MET A 307 10.69 -2.26 -12.90
C MET A 307 10.80 -3.76 -12.61
N HIS A 308 11.58 -4.17 -11.60
CA HIS A 308 11.80 -5.58 -11.27
C HIS A 308 11.33 -5.91 -9.85
N LEU A 309 10.76 -7.09 -9.67
CA LEU A 309 10.26 -7.60 -8.39
C LEU A 309 11.00 -8.87 -7.95
N PRO A 310 11.33 -9.02 -6.66
CA PRO A 310 11.17 -8.01 -5.59
C PRO A 310 12.09 -6.80 -5.76
N ALA A 311 11.64 -5.64 -5.26
CA ALA A 311 12.45 -4.42 -5.21
C ALA A 311 12.73 -4.00 -3.77
N ASP A 312 13.85 -3.30 -3.57
CA ASP A 312 14.17 -2.66 -2.29
C ASP A 312 13.37 -1.38 -2.04
N CYS A 313 12.85 -0.76 -3.11
CA CYS A 313 12.10 0.49 -3.06
C CYS A 313 11.03 0.55 -4.16
N TYR A 314 9.91 1.19 -3.83
CA TYR A 314 8.75 1.40 -4.69
C TYR A 314 8.38 2.88 -4.71
N ALA A 315 8.40 3.47 -5.89
CA ALA A 315 7.89 4.82 -6.09
C ALA A 315 6.37 4.77 -6.25
N LEU A 316 5.64 5.30 -5.28
CA LEU A 316 4.21 5.51 -5.28
C LEU A 316 3.87 6.87 -5.88
N HIS A 317 2.83 6.89 -6.69
CA HIS A 317 2.24 8.08 -7.28
C HIS A 317 0.71 7.98 -7.22
N LEU A 318 0.06 8.93 -6.55
CA LEU A 318 -1.38 9.09 -6.57
C LEU A 318 -1.67 10.40 -7.30
N GLU A 319 -2.64 10.34 -8.21
CA GLU A 319 -3.10 11.51 -8.96
C GLU A 319 -3.68 12.58 -8.01
N PRO A 320 -3.70 13.86 -8.42
CA PRO A 320 -4.40 14.91 -7.69
C PRO A 320 -5.84 14.54 -7.34
N MET A 321 -6.22 14.65 -6.07
CA MET A 321 -7.54 14.29 -5.57
C MET A 321 -8.32 15.51 -5.11
N LYS A 322 -9.63 15.53 -5.39
CA LYS A 322 -10.61 16.41 -4.74
C LYS A 322 -11.32 15.65 -3.63
N LEU A 323 -11.25 16.16 -2.42
CA LEU A 323 -11.63 15.45 -1.20
C LEU A 323 -12.59 16.30 -0.36
N VAL A 324 -13.41 15.62 0.44
CA VAL A 324 -14.09 16.22 1.58
C VAL A 324 -13.38 15.80 2.85
N LEU A 325 -12.87 16.77 3.60
CA LEU A 325 -12.18 16.55 4.87
C LEU A 325 -13.12 16.86 6.03
N ALA A 326 -13.14 16.00 7.05
CA ALA A 326 -13.76 16.30 8.33
C ALA A 326 -12.86 17.26 9.14
N THR A 327 -13.45 18.30 9.71
CA THR A 327 -12.73 19.28 10.54
C THR A 327 -12.51 18.73 11.95
N ARG A 328 -11.57 17.79 12.12
CA ARG A 328 -11.23 17.17 13.42
C ARG A 328 -9.71 17.02 13.60
N GLY A 329 -9.29 16.71 14.83
CA GLY A 329 -7.91 16.39 15.16
C GLY A 329 -6.91 17.46 14.67
N LEU A 330 -5.87 17.00 13.97
CA LEU A 330 -4.80 17.86 13.43
C LEU A 330 -5.33 19.01 12.58
N LEU A 331 -6.29 18.75 11.69
CA LEU A 331 -6.84 19.79 10.80
C LEU A 331 -7.53 20.90 11.61
N HIS A 332 -8.32 20.52 12.63
CA HIS A 332 -8.96 21.50 13.50
C HIS A 332 -7.94 22.38 14.23
N SER A 333 -6.86 21.77 14.74
CA SER A 333 -5.78 22.50 15.41
C SER A 333 -5.06 23.50 14.50
N ILE A 334 -4.79 23.12 13.24
CA ILE A 334 -4.16 24.00 12.25
C ILE A 334 -5.07 25.18 11.88
N LEU A 335 -6.35 24.91 11.62
CA LEU A 335 -7.32 25.97 11.30
C LEU A 335 -7.53 26.92 12.49
N GLY A 336 -7.46 26.40 13.72
CA GLY A 336 -7.45 27.19 14.94
C GLY A 336 -6.22 28.10 15.05
N LEU A 337 -5.03 27.57 14.76
CA LEU A 337 -3.77 28.33 14.74
C LEU A 337 -3.81 29.51 13.76
N LEU A 338 -4.47 29.34 12.61
CA LEU A 338 -4.63 30.38 11.59
C LEU A 338 -5.79 31.36 11.87
N ASN A 339 -6.42 31.28 13.06
CA ASN A 339 -7.59 32.08 13.45
C ASN A 339 -8.80 31.98 12.49
N LEU A 340 -8.84 30.98 11.62
CA LEU A 340 -9.93 30.78 10.67
C LEU A 340 -11.19 30.18 11.33
N GLY A 341 -11.03 29.59 12.53
CA GLY A 341 -12.13 29.03 13.30
C GLY A 341 -13.16 30.04 13.83
N LYS A 342 -12.84 31.34 13.89
CA LYS A 342 -13.78 32.37 14.39
C LYS A 342 -14.86 32.79 13.37
N GLY A 343 -14.63 32.53 12.08
CA GLY A 343 -15.58 32.79 10.99
C GLY A 343 -16.11 31.52 10.31
N ALA A 344 -15.37 30.42 10.38
CA ALA A 344 -15.82 29.09 9.92
C ALA A 344 -16.75 28.45 10.97
N GLY A 345 -17.92 29.05 11.21
CA GLY A 345 -18.89 28.51 12.15
C GLY A 345 -19.23 27.04 11.85
N SER A 346 -18.94 26.13 12.78
CA SER A 346 -19.35 24.72 12.78
C SER A 346 -19.18 23.91 11.49
N LEU A 347 -18.33 24.33 10.55
CA LEU A 347 -18.15 23.59 9.29
C LEU A 347 -17.43 22.27 9.61
N SER A 348 -18.24 21.23 9.83
CA SER A 348 -17.79 19.88 10.11
C SER A 348 -17.06 19.25 8.94
N ARG A 349 -17.25 19.80 7.73
CA ARG A 349 -16.67 19.32 6.47
C ARG A 349 -16.16 20.48 5.63
N LEU A 350 -15.01 20.28 4.99
CA LEU A 350 -14.39 21.25 4.09
C LEU A 350 -13.97 20.54 2.81
N GLU A 351 -14.18 21.21 1.67
CA GLU A 351 -13.58 20.76 0.41
C GLU A 351 -12.06 20.96 0.47
N ALA A 352 -11.36 20.04 -0.16
CA ALA A 352 -9.93 20.10 -0.31
C ALA A 352 -9.48 19.61 -1.69
N TRP A 353 -8.41 20.20 -2.20
CA TRP A 353 -7.77 19.75 -3.44
C TRP A 353 -6.28 19.55 -3.21
N THR A 354 -5.79 18.38 -3.54
CA THR A 354 -4.40 17.97 -3.38
C THR A 354 -3.63 18.06 -4.70
N THR A 355 -2.33 18.32 -4.63
CA THR A 355 -1.41 17.94 -5.71
C THR A 355 -1.25 16.42 -5.76
N ALA A 356 -0.55 15.92 -6.78
CA ALA A 356 -0.17 14.52 -6.80
C ALA A 356 0.60 14.16 -5.52
N LEU A 357 0.26 13.02 -4.92
CA LEU A 357 1.01 12.49 -3.79
C LEU A 357 2.10 11.58 -4.35
N GLN A 358 3.33 11.80 -3.91
CA GLN A 358 4.47 10.96 -4.27
C GLN A 358 5.19 10.48 -3.02
N ALA A 359 5.48 9.19 -2.95
CA ALA A 359 6.23 8.61 -1.84
C ALA A 359 7.13 7.49 -2.33
N ASP A 360 8.29 7.34 -1.70
CA ASP A 360 9.18 6.21 -1.93
C ASP A 360 9.04 5.26 -0.73
N VAL A 361 8.67 4.01 -0.97
CA VAL A 361 8.43 3.01 0.08
C VAL A 361 9.49 1.93 0.01
N TYR A 362 10.24 1.77 1.10
CA TYR A 362 11.39 0.89 1.21
C TYR A 362 11.00 -0.43 1.89
N LYS A 363 11.70 -1.52 1.55
CA LYS A 363 11.41 -2.87 2.04
C LYS A 363 11.42 -3.03 3.57
N ASP A 364 12.09 -2.13 4.27
CA ASP A 364 12.20 -2.11 5.72
C ASP A 364 11.00 -1.42 6.39
N GLY A 365 10.03 -0.96 5.61
CA GLY A 365 8.84 -0.28 6.09
C GLY A 365 9.00 1.24 6.21
N LEU A 366 10.15 1.81 5.80
CA LEU A 366 10.32 3.26 5.72
C LEU A 366 9.57 3.81 4.51
N ILE A 367 8.70 4.79 4.75
CA ILE A 367 7.99 5.56 3.74
C ILE A 367 8.59 6.97 3.74
N VAL A 368 9.04 7.44 2.59
CA VAL A 368 9.54 8.81 2.40
C VAL A 368 8.56 9.56 1.51
N SER A 369 7.69 10.36 2.11
CA SER A 369 6.72 11.19 1.40
C SER A 369 7.37 12.47 0.90
N LYS A 370 7.29 12.69 -0.41
CA LYS A 370 7.66 13.97 -1.04
C LYS A 370 6.61 15.02 -0.70
N ARG A 371 6.95 16.29 -0.96
CA ARG A 371 6.04 17.41 -0.70
C ARG A 371 4.73 17.24 -1.46
N MET A 372 3.66 17.15 -0.69
CA MET A 372 2.28 17.22 -1.16
C MET A 372 1.70 18.55 -0.69
N ASP A 373 1.11 19.32 -1.60
CA ASP A 373 0.39 20.55 -1.30
C ASP A 373 -1.12 20.27 -1.33
N ILE A 374 -1.87 20.95 -0.46
CA ILE A 374 -3.34 20.84 -0.37
C ILE A 374 -3.94 22.22 -0.11
N VAL A 375 -4.99 22.58 -0.84
CA VAL A 375 -5.81 23.77 -0.54
C VAL A 375 -7.11 23.30 0.08
N ILE A 376 -7.50 23.89 1.21
CA ILE A 376 -8.68 23.51 2.01
C ILE A 376 -9.57 24.73 2.20
N GLY A 377 -10.85 24.62 1.89
CA GLY A 377 -11.82 25.70 2.06
C GLY A 377 -13.02 25.57 1.14
N LEU A 378 -14.02 26.44 1.33
CA LEU A 378 -15.28 26.44 0.55
C LEU A 378 -15.08 26.70 -0.96
N ASP A 379 -13.92 27.20 -1.37
CA ASP A 379 -13.62 27.54 -2.76
C ASP A 379 -12.23 27.01 -3.17
N ALA A 380 -11.87 25.84 -2.61
CA ALA A 380 -10.57 25.18 -2.86
C ALA A 380 -10.34 24.90 -4.34
N GLN A 381 -11.42 24.68 -5.11
CA GLN A 381 -11.38 24.51 -6.56
C GLN A 381 -10.84 25.71 -7.34
N HIS A 382 -10.92 26.93 -6.79
CA HIS A 382 -10.35 28.12 -7.41
C HIS A 382 -9.06 28.58 -6.71
N GLY A 383 -8.43 27.67 -5.94
CA GLY A 383 -7.23 27.98 -5.17
C GLY A 383 -7.47 28.93 -4.01
N LYS A 384 -8.74 29.16 -3.61
CA LYS A 384 -9.08 30.00 -2.47
C LYS A 384 -9.28 29.12 -1.23
N GLY A 385 -8.51 29.41 -0.20
CA GLY A 385 -8.58 28.67 1.06
C GLY A 385 -7.24 28.65 1.76
N VAL A 386 -7.11 27.71 2.69
CA VAL A 386 -5.87 27.43 3.40
C VAL A 386 -5.04 26.47 2.58
N HIS A 387 -3.95 26.97 2.04
CA HIS A 387 -2.89 26.19 1.46
C HIS A 387 -2.01 25.62 2.59
N LEU A 388 -1.89 24.30 2.64
CA LEU A 388 -0.98 23.55 3.49
C LEU A 388 -0.07 22.68 2.62
N ALA A 389 1.08 22.29 3.16
CA ALA A 389 1.98 21.34 2.55
C ALA A 389 2.46 20.32 3.59
N ALA A 390 2.73 19.08 3.19
CA ALA A 390 3.30 18.07 4.08
C ALA A 390 4.36 17.23 3.35
N TRP A 391 5.45 16.90 4.04
CA TRP A 391 6.50 15.99 3.58
C TRP A 391 7.22 15.36 4.76
N GLY A 392 7.98 14.29 4.53
CA GLY A 392 8.82 13.67 5.55
C GLY A 392 8.82 12.15 5.48
N LYS A 393 8.90 11.51 6.64
CA LYS A 393 9.11 10.07 6.76
C LYS A 393 8.12 9.42 7.73
N VAL A 394 7.74 8.19 7.44
CA VAL A 394 7.00 7.31 8.34
C VAL A 394 7.70 5.96 8.41
N ASP A 395 8.01 5.49 9.60
CA ASP A 395 8.66 4.19 9.85
C ASP A 395 7.61 3.20 10.36
N THR A 396 7.12 2.34 9.47
CA THR A 396 6.10 1.33 9.81
C THR A 396 6.69 0.16 10.61
N GLY A 397 7.99 -0.10 10.51
CA GLY A 397 8.70 -1.12 11.28
C GLY A 397 8.90 -0.73 12.75
N ARG A 398 8.86 0.57 13.07
CA ARG A 398 8.97 1.12 14.43
C ARG A 398 7.65 1.68 14.95
N GLY A 399 6.56 0.94 14.79
CA GLY A 399 5.26 1.32 15.34
C GLY A 399 4.61 2.52 14.64
N ASN A 400 4.85 2.68 13.34
CA ASN A 400 4.34 3.80 12.52
C ASN A 400 4.79 5.18 13.01
N ALA A 401 6.03 5.29 13.53
CA ALA A 401 6.59 6.55 13.99
C ALA A 401 6.71 7.54 12.82
N ILE A 402 6.26 8.79 13.02
CA ILE A 402 6.34 9.84 12.00
C ILE A 402 7.41 10.88 12.32
N ASP A 403 8.11 11.31 11.28
CA ASP A 403 9.01 12.46 11.26
C ASP A 403 8.68 13.29 10.02
N MET A 404 7.70 14.18 10.17
CA MET A 404 7.16 14.97 9.06
C MET A 404 7.22 16.46 9.36
N THR A 405 7.09 17.26 8.31
CA THR A 405 6.99 18.72 8.40
C THR A 405 5.67 19.14 7.77
N LEU A 406 4.91 19.94 8.51
CA LEU A 406 3.76 20.68 8.01
C LEU A 406 4.24 22.07 7.57
N GLY A 407 4.04 22.41 6.31
CA GLY A 407 4.29 23.73 5.76
C GLY A 407 3.00 24.54 5.61
N ILE A 408 3.06 25.83 5.94
CA ILE A 408 2.02 26.81 5.63
C ILE A 408 2.64 27.86 4.69
N PRO A 409 2.38 27.77 3.37
CA PRO A 409 2.90 28.72 2.39
C PRO A 409 2.43 30.16 2.63
N ALA A 410 3.26 31.13 2.22
CA ALA A 410 3.01 32.56 2.41
C ALA A 410 1.58 33.05 2.07
N PRO A 411 0.92 32.61 0.97
CA PRO A 411 -0.44 33.04 0.66
C PRO A 411 -1.46 32.78 1.79
N SER A 412 -1.28 31.71 2.56
CA SER A 412 -2.19 31.37 3.68
C SER A 412 -1.89 32.13 4.96
N LEU A 413 -0.77 32.84 5.01
CA LEU A 413 -0.37 33.67 6.14
C LEU A 413 -0.82 35.13 5.97
N LEU A 414 -1.22 35.54 4.76
CA LEU A 414 -1.73 36.89 4.46
C LEU A 414 -2.88 37.32 5.39
N PRO A 415 -3.88 36.47 5.71
CA PRO A 415 -4.97 36.86 6.61
C PRO A 415 -4.53 37.21 8.04
N LEU A 416 -3.32 36.81 8.43
CA LEU A 416 -2.71 37.15 9.72
C LEU A 416 -1.95 38.48 9.70
N GLY A 417 -2.01 39.22 8.58
CA GLY A 417 -1.29 40.48 8.37
C GLY A 417 0.12 40.31 7.80
N LEU A 418 0.50 39.08 7.40
CA LEU A 418 1.85 38.79 6.92
C LEU A 418 2.03 39.04 5.41
N THR A 419 2.02 40.31 4.98
CA THR A 419 1.98 40.73 3.55
C THR A 419 3.29 40.72 2.76
N ASP A 420 4.46 40.77 3.40
CA ASP A 420 5.76 41.02 2.73
C ASP A 420 6.67 39.77 2.74
N LEU A 421 6.07 38.58 2.79
CA LEU A 421 6.80 37.32 2.76
C LEU A 421 7.24 36.98 1.32
N PRO A 422 8.44 36.39 1.11
CA PRO A 422 8.83 35.81 -0.17
C PRO A 422 7.77 34.84 -0.70
N SER A 423 7.58 34.79 -2.02
CA SER A 423 6.55 33.94 -2.64
C SER A 423 6.79 32.44 -2.45
N ASP A 424 8.03 32.04 -2.16
CA ASP A 424 8.48 30.69 -1.85
C ASP A 424 8.58 30.42 -0.33
N TYR A 425 8.26 31.40 0.52
CA TYR A 425 8.31 31.24 1.96
C TYR A 425 7.26 30.22 2.45
N VAL A 426 7.69 29.33 3.33
CA VAL A 426 6.86 28.31 3.97
C VAL A 426 7.12 28.34 5.47
N PHE A 427 6.08 28.59 6.26
CA PHE A 427 6.16 28.44 7.71
C PHE A 427 6.10 26.96 8.07
N MET A 428 7.19 26.42 8.59
CA MET A 428 7.34 24.99 8.85
C MET A 428 7.09 24.63 10.31
N ILE A 429 6.29 23.60 10.54
CA ILE A 429 5.96 23.06 11.85
C ILE A 429 6.31 21.56 11.85
N PRO A 430 7.29 21.12 12.67
CA PRO A 430 7.59 19.70 12.81
C PRO A 430 6.38 18.92 13.36
N MET A 431 6.14 17.74 12.80
CA MET A 431 5.13 16.76 13.21
C MET A 431 5.82 15.47 13.65
N ARG A 432 5.42 14.94 14.81
CA ARG A 432 5.97 13.73 15.44
C ARG A 432 4.83 12.83 15.90
N GLY A 433 5.12 11.72 16.58
CA GLY A 433 4.11 10.77 17.07
C GLY A 433 3.92 9.58 16.14
N THR A 434 2.68 9.14 15.93
CA THR A 434 2.35 8.02 15.03
C THR A 434 1.46 8.47 13.88
N SER A 435 1.33 7.66 12.82
CA SER A 435 0.46 8.00 11.68
C SER A 435 -1.02 8.16 12.06
N GLN A 436 -1.47 7.50 13.12
CA GLN A 436 -2.84 7.61 13.65
C GLN A 436 -3.00 8.75 14.66
N HIS A 437 -1.93 9.09 15.37
CA HIS A 437 -1.90 10.16 16.37
C HIS A 437 -0.73 11.12 16.07
N PRO A 438 -0.83 11.92 15.00
CA PRO A 438 0.18 12.91 14.69
C PRO A 438 0.13 14.03 15.74
N GLU A 439 1.29 14.32 16.33
CA GLU A 439 1.48 15.38 17.31
C GLU A 439 2.19 16.57 16.68
N VAL A 440 1.65 17.75 16.95
CA VAL A 440 2.19 19.03 16.49
C VAL A 440 2.21 20.00 17.66
N ASP A 441 3.35 20.66 17.89
CA ASP A 441 3.47 21.67 18.94
C ASP A 441 2.86 22.99 18.48
N ILE A 442 1.53 23.05 18.52
CA ILE A 442 0.73 24.23 18.11
C ILE A 442 1.06 25.44 18.98
N VAL A 443 1.42 25.25 20.25
CA VAL A 443 1.78 26.35 21.15
C VAL A 443 3.07 27.01 20.68
N ARG A 444 4.10 26.21 20.37
CA ARG A 444 5.36 26.71 19.81
C ARG A 444 5.15 27.33 18.44
N ALA A 445 4.36 26.71 17.57
CA ALA A 445 4.03 27.25 16.26
C ALA A 445 3.32 28.63 16.39
N GLY A 446 2.37 28.76 17.30
CA GLY A 446 1.66 30.02 17.59
C GLY A 446 2.57 31.13 18.11
N LYS A 447 3.53 30.80 18.99
CA LYS A 447 4.56 31.75 19.44
C LYS A 447 5.43 32.23 18.27
N GLN A 448 5.94 31.31 17.45
CA GLN A 448 6.76 31.65 16.28
C GLN A 448 6.00 32.51 15.27
N LEU A 449 4.72 32.20 15.04
CA LEU A 449 3.85 32.97 14.15
C LEU A 449 3.57 34.38 14.70
N THR A 450 3.32 34.50 16.01
CA THR A 450 3.14 35.80 16.68
C THR A 450 4.41 36.64 16.61
N GLU A 451 5.58 36.02 16.83
CA GLU A 451 6.88 36.70 16.67
C GLU A 451 7.09 37.20 15.24
N LEU A 452 6.70 36.42 14.23
CA LEU A 452 6.77 36.83 12.82
C LEU A 452 5.87 38.04 12.55
N VAL A 453 4.63 38.02 13.04
CA VAL A 453 3.68 39.15 12.91
C VAL A 453 4.21 40.40 13.59
N MET A 454 4.71 40.28 14.83
CA MET A 454 5.31 41.41 15.57
C MET A 454 6.53 41.97 14.85
N LYS A 455 7.43 41.11 14.35
CA LYS A 455 8.61 41.54 13.58
C LYS A 455 8.22 42.31 12.33
N GLN A 456 7.19 41.84 11.61
CA GLN A 456 6.72 42.52 10.42
C GLN A 456 6.15 43.92 10.75
N HIS A 457 5.30 44.04 11.77
CA HIS A 457 4.77 45.33 12.22
C HIS A 457 5.87 46.32 12.65
N VAL A 458 6.88 45.85 13.39
CA VAL A 458 8.02 46.70 13.79
C VAL A 458 8.83 47.13 12.56
N SER A 459 9.06 46.23 11.61
CA SER A 459 9.81 46.53 10.38
C SER A 459 9.09 47.49 9.42
N GLN A 460 7.75 47.52 9.47
CA GLN A 460 6.94 48.47 8.71
C GLN A 460 6.97 49.87 9.34
N GLY A 461 7.07 49.97 10.67
CA GLY A 461 7.20 51.25 11.38
C GLY A 461 8.59 51.89 11.32
N LEU A 462 9.67 51.10 11.14
CA LEU A 462 11.05 51.58 11.20
C LEU A 462 11.87 51.14 9.97
N PRO A 463 11.93 51.97 8.90
CA PRO A 463 12.54 51.57 7.63
C PRO A 463 14.02 51.18 7.71
N PHE A 464 14.77 51.65 8.72
CA PHE A 464 16.18 51.33 8.90
C PHE A 464 16.45 49.88 9.35
N ILE A 465 15.46 49.17 9.90
CA ILE A 465 15.63 47.79 10.40
C ILE A 465 15.47 46.75 9.27
N LYS A 466 14.90 47.13 8.12
CA LYS A 466 14.66 46.21 6.98
C LYS A 466 15.93 45.51 6.47
N GLY A 467 17.11 46.10 6.65
CA GLY A 467 18.40 45.50 6.24
C GLY A 467 18.88 44.35 7.13
N LEU A 468 18.52 44.33 8.43
CA LEU A 468 19.01 43.31 9.36
C LEU A 468 18.38 41.94 9.14
N PHE A 469 17.13 41.89 8.67
CA PHE A 469 16.38 40.65 8.51
C PHE A 469 16.83 39.81 7.32
N LYS A 470 17.31 40.43 6.23
CA LYS A 470 17.80 39.71 5.04
C LYS A 470 19.03 38.81 5.30
N ASN A 471 19.77 39.05 6.38
CA ASN A 471 21.00 38.29 6.69
C ASN A 471 20.76 37.10 7.63
N GLN A 472 19.71 37.12 8.46
CA GLN A 472 19.42 36.01 9.37
C GLN A 472 18.92 34.76 8.62
N ASP A 473 18.12 34.93 7.56
CA ASP A 473 17.58 33.80 6.81
C ASP A 473 18.67 33.07 6.00
N LYS A 474 19.66 33.80 5.50
CA LYS A 474 20.82 33.20 4.79
C LYS A 474 21.71 32.36 5.71
N GLN A 475 21.83 32.72 6.98
CA GLN A 475 22.67 31.96 7.93
C GLN A 475 21.99 30.69 8.44
N LYS A 476 20.67 30.69 8.66
CA LYS A 476 19.96 29.48 9.11
C LYS A 476 19.86 28.40 8.03
N ALA A 477 19.63 28.78 6.77
CA ALA A 477 19.56 27.83 5.66
C ALA A 477 20.90 27.09 5.41
N ALA A 478 22.04 27.68 5.80
CA ALA A 478 23.36 27.10 5.58
C ALA A 478 23.76 26.01 6.60
N HIS A 479 23.04 25.85 7.72
CA HIS A 479 23.43 24.93 8.79
C HIS A 479 22.53 23.71 8.95
N ASP A 480 21.35 23.71 8.34
CA ASP A 480 20.46 22.55 8.36
C ASP A 480 19.79 22.39 7.00
N PRO A 481 20.21 21.43 6.16
CA PRO A 481 19.57 21.19 4.87
C PRO A 481 18.10 20.76 5.01
N SER A 482 17.65 20.30 6.20
CA SER A 482 16.23 20.04 6.46
C SER A 482 15.40 21.30 6.68
N SER A 483 16.06 22.47 6.81
CA SER A 483 15.41 23.78 6.97
C SER A 483 14.98 24.43 5.65
N VAL A 484 15.35 23.85 4.50
CA VAL A 484 14.90 24.33 3.20
C VAL A 484 13.69 23.48 2.76
N PRO A 485 12.50 24.07 2.57
CA PRO A 485 11.33 23.31 2.14
C PRO A 485 11.57 22.73 0.75
N PRO A 486 11.15 21.48 0.47
CA PRO A 486 11.20 20.94 -0.87
C PRO A 486 10.41 21.83 -1.85
N PRO A 487 10.80 21.89 -3.12
CA PRO A 487 10.08 22.68 -4.12
C PRO A 487 8.64 22.19 -4.26
N ALA A 488 7.71 23.13 -4.47
CA ALA A 488 6.31 22.80 -4.72
C ALA A 488 6.14 22.08 -6.06
N GLN A 489 5.20 21.13 -6.13
CA GLN A 489 4.83 20.45 -7.37
C GLN A 489 3.96 21.36 -8.24
N ARG A 490 4.56 22.07 -9.19
CA ARG A 490 3.87 22.97 -10.12
C ARG A 490 3.72 22.35 -11.52
N PRO A 491 2.67 22.73 -12.30
CA PRO A 491 1.58 23.66 -11.93
C PRO A 491 0.62 23.03 -10.91
N PHE A 492 -0.01 23.86 -10.07
CA PHE A 492 -1.02 23.32 -9.15
C PHE A 492 -2.32 22.96 -9.90
N PRO A 493 -3.04 21.89 -9.50
CA PRO A 493 -4.30 21.50 -10.14
C PRO A 493 -5.33 22.63 -10.18
N TRP A 494 -5.44 23.43 -9.12
CA TRP A 494 -6.36 24.57 -9.02
C TRP A 494 -5.92 25.80 -9.83
N GLU A 495 -4.65 25.90 -10.25
CA GLU A 495 -4.20 26.98 -11.14
C GLU A 495 -4.60 26.71 -12.60
N THR A 496 -4.63 25.44 -13.01
CA THR A 496 -4.89 25.06 -14.40
C THR A 496 -6.36 25.18 -14.81
N LYS A 497 -7.33 24.79 -13.95
CA LYS A 497 -8.76 24.94 -14.26
C LYS A 497 -9.21 26.41 -14.30
N ALA A 498 -8.60 27.28 -13.48
CA ALA A 498 -8.88 28.72 -13.52
C ALA A 498 -8.50 29.37 -14.87
N ALA A 499 -7.63 28.73 -15.66
CA ALA A 499 -7.18 29.23 -16.96
C ALA A 499 -8.09 28.82 -18.15
N GLY A 500 -9.19 28.10 -17.93
CA GLY A 500 -10.21 27.83 -18.96
C GLY A 500 -9.75 26.99 -20.16
N LYS A 501 -8.56 26.38 -20.11
CA LYS A 501 -8.09 25.45 -21.15
C LYS A 501 -8.32 24.03 -20.64
N GLY A 502 -9.18 23.29 -21.34
CA GLY A 502 -9.50 21.90 -21.03
C GLY A 502 -8.24 21.01 -20.94
N PRO A 503 -8.35 19.85 -20.27
CA PRO A 503 -7.20 18.97 -20.04
C PRO A 503 -6.55 18.57 -21.37
N MET A 504 -5.25 18.82 -21.50
CA MET A 504 -4.42 18.08 -22.46
C MET A 504 -4.38 16.64 -21.97
N VAL A 505 -5.08 15.75 -22.68
CA VAL A 505 -4.91 14.31 -22.55
C VAL A 505 -3.47 14.01 -22.98
N LEU A 506 -2.65 13.51 -22.04
CA LEU A 506 -1.28 13.06 -22.28
C LEU A 506 -1.25 11.62 -22.78
#